data_AF-A0A7W1U1D1-F1
#
_entry.id   AF-A0A7W1U1D1-F1
#
_cell.length_a   1.000
_cell.length_b   1.000
_cell.length_c   1.000
_cell.angle_alpha   90.00
_cell.angle_beta   90.00
_cell.angle_gamma   90.00
#
_symmetry.space_group_name_H-M   'P 1'
#
loop_
_entity.id
_entity.type
_entity.pdbx_description
1 polymer ?
#
loop_
_entity_poly.entity_id
_entity_poly.type
_entity_poly.pdbx_seq_one_letter_code
_entity_poly.pdbx_strand_id
1 'polypeptide(L)'
;MITKGVKLNYRGSLAWLIFWLIIFFPIAFVLLLTDSSFELNNTVYNLSYDGSRVWLCFWVLIFFPIAFLLLFTNGVSVTTEQKAN
;
A
#
# COMPACT_ATOMS: atom_id res chain seq x y z
N MET A 1 -15.09 -6.53 -27.17
CA MET A 1 -15.02 -6.86 -25.72
C MET A 1 -13.79 -6.15 -25.17
N ILE A 2 -13.94 -4.94 -24.62
CA ILE A 2 -12.80 -4.17 -24.09
C ILE A 2 -12.47 -4.79 -22.73
N THR A 3 -11.45 -5.62 -22.68
CA THR A 3 -10.83 -6.05 -21.43
C THR A 3 -10.25 -4.80 -20.78
N LYS A 4 -11.01 -4.19 -19.86
CA LYS A 4 -10.52 -3.13 -18.98
C LYS A 4 -9.47 -3.74 -18.07
N GLY A 5 -8.24 -3.84 -18.56
CA GLY A 5 -7.09 -4.26 -17.78
C GLY A 5 -6.89 -3.25 -16.66
N VAL A 6 -7.14 -3.68 -15.43
CA VAL A 6 -6.81 -2.89 -14.24
C VAL A 6 -5.29 -2.81 -14.21
N LYS A 7 -4.74 -1.62 -14.50
CA LYS A 7 -3.29 -1.40 -14.40
C LYS A 7 -2.98 -1.08 -12.94
N LEU A 8 -2.58 -2.12 -12.21
CA LEU A 8 -2.04 -1.96 -10.86
C LEU A 8 -0.64 -1.35 -10.99
N ASN A 9 -0.50 -0.07 -10.64
CA ASN A 9 0.76 0.65 -10.73
C ASN A 9 1.30 0.84 -9.32
N TYR A 10 2.18 -0.04 -8.86
CA TYR A 10 2.87 0.16 -7.59
C TYR A 10 3.91 1.27 -7.77
N ARG A 11 3.71 2.43 -7.10
CA ARG A 11 4.65 3.57 -7.17
C ARG A 11 5.97 3.26 -6.48
N GLY A 12 5.95 2.41 -5.46
CA GLY A 12 7.16 1.92 -4.81
C GLY A 12 8.00 1.01 -5.72
N SER A 13 9.20 0.66 -5.25
CA SER A 13 10.02 -0.32 -5.96
C SER A 13 9.44 -1.72 -5.83
N LEU A 14 8.88 -2.26 -6.92
CA LEU A 14 8.28 -3.59 -6.97
C LEU A 14 9.33 -4.68 -6.66
N ALA A 15 10.58 -4.48 -7.10
CA ALA A 15 11.71 -5.34 -6.73
C ALA A 15 11.97 -5.32 -5.22
N TRP A 16 11.88 -4.14 -4.58
CA TRP A 16 12.03 -4.00 -3.14
C TRP A 16 10.90 -4.68 -2.37
N LEU A 17 9.67 -4.58 -2.86
CA LEU A 17 8.52 -5.29 -2.31
C LEU A 17 8.75 -6.81 -2.32
N ILE A 18 9.15 -7.37 -3.46
CA ILE A 18 9.41 -8.82 -3.62
C ILE A 18 10.55 -9.27 -2.71
N PHE A 19 11.62 -8.48 -2.60
CA PHE A 19 12.74 -8.76 -1.70
C PHE A 19 12.29 -8.93 -0.24
N TRP A 20 11.51 -7.98 0.27
CA TRP A 20 10.97 -8.08 1.63
C TRP A 20 9.94 -9.18 1.78
N LEU A 21 9.19 -9.53 0.72
CA LEU A 21 8.17 -10.57 0.81
C LEU A 21 8.79 -11.93 1.14
N ILE A 22 9.96 -12.22 0.56
CA ILE A 22 10.70 -13.47 0.77
C ILE A 22 11.42 -13.47 2.13
N ILE A 23 12.02 -12.34 2.52
CA ILE A 23 12.86 -12.26 3.73
C ILE A 23 12.00 -12.05 4.98
N PHE A 24 11.02 -11.14 4.91
CA PHE A 24 10.20 -10.74 6.03
C PHE A 24 8.84 -10.21 5.56
N PHE A 25 7.93 -11.15 5.32
CA PHE A 25 6.56 -10.91 4.87
C PHE A 25 5.85 -9.72 5.55
N PRO A 26 5.96 -9.51 6.88
CA PRO A 26 5.29 -8.40 7.56
C PRO A 26 5.64 -7.01 6.97
N ILE A 27 6.90 -6.79 6.58
CA ILE A 27 7.34 -5.52 6.00
C ILE A 27 6.77 -5.34 4.59
N ALA A 28 6.81 -6.39 3.78
CA ALA A 28 6.24 -6.35 2.44
C ALA A 28 4.74 -6.07 2.44
N PHE A 29 4.00 -6.68 3.37
CA PHE A 29 2.56 -6.45 3.53
C PHE A 29 2.25 -4.98 3.82
N VAL A 30 3.03 -4.36 4.70
CA VAL A 30 2.86 -2.95 5.06
C VAL A 30 3.23 -2.01 3.92
N LEU A 31 4.35 -2.27 3.23
CA LEU A 31 4.76 -1.51 2.05
C LEU A 31 3.70 -1.56 0.95
N LEU A 32 3.12 -2.74 0.71
CA LEU A 32 2.04 -2.93 -0.26
C LEU A 32 0.84 -2.05 0.08
N LEU A 33 0.38 -2.04 1.32
CA LEU A 33 -0.81 -1.29 1.73
C LEU A 33 -0.59 0.22 1.84
N THR A 34 0.65 0.65 2.08
CA THR A 34 0.98 2.07 2.28
C THR A 34 1.33 2.81 0.99
N ASP A 35 1.79 2.10 -0.04
CA ASP A 35 2.30 2.67 -1.29
C ASP A 35 1.66 2.02 -2.54
N SER A 36 0.48 1.43 -2.37
CA SER A 36 -0.30 0.92 -3.50
C SER A 36 -1.07 2.04 -4.18
N SER A 37 -0.80 2.25 -5.46
CA SER A 37 -1.66 3.01 -6.33
C SER A 37 -2.29 2.11 -7.39
N PHE A 38 -3.56 2.30 -7.65
CA PHE A 38 -4.29 1.51 -8.64
C PHE A 38 -4.98 2.45 -9.62
N GLU A 39 -4.74 2.25 -10.92
CA GLU A 39 -5.38 3.03 -11.97
C GLU A 39 -6.65 2.30 -12.42
N LEU A 40 -7.80 2.90 -12.13
CA LEU A 40 -9.10 2.37 -12.53
C LEU A 40 -9.86 3.45 -13.28
N ASN A 41 -10.17 3.18 -14.55
CA ASN A 41 -11.07 4.02 -15.36
C ASN A 41 -10.63 5.52 -15.42
N ASN A 42 -9.35 5.76 -15.74
CA ASN A 42 -8.74 7.11 -15.83
C ASN A 42 -8.68 7.88 -14.49
N THR A 43 -8.96 7.22 -13.37
CA THR A 43 -8.81 7.76 -12.01
C THR A 43 -7.71 6.98 -11.29
N VAL A 44 -6.74 7.70 -10.72
CA VAL A 44 -5.66 7.11 -9.94
C VAL A 44 -6.10 7.06 -8.49
N TYR A 45 -6.30 5.86 -7.95
CA TYR A 45 -6.60 5.63 -6.55
C TYR A 45 -5.27 5.43 -5.83
N ASN A 46 -4.87 6.40 -5.03
CA ASN A 46 -3.66 6.35 -4.21
C ASN A 46 -4.05 5.95 -2.79
N LEU A 47 -3.59 4.77 -2.36
CA LEU A 47 -3.74 4.34 -0.98
C LEU A 47 -2.58 4.94 -0.19
N SER A 48 -2.90 5.80 0.76
CA SER A 48 -1.94 6.40 1.67
C SER A 48 -2.38 6.17 3.10
N TYR A 49 -1.48 5.61 3.90
CA TYR A 49 -1.70 5.49 5.33
C TYR A 49 -1.57 6.87 5.98
N ASP A 50 -2.65 7.35 6.61
CA ASP A 50 -2.72 8.64 7.29
C ASP A 50 -2.00 8.62 8.66
N GLY A 51 -1.77 7.43 9.22
CA GLY A 51 -1.05 7.27 10.48
C GLY A 51 0.47 7.38 10.36
N SER A 52 1.16 7.29 11.50
CA SER A 52 2.62 7.31 11.53
C SER A 52 3.20 6.03 10.92
N ARG A 53 3.77 6.15 9.71
CA ARG A 53 4.48 5.05 9.01
C ARG A 53 5.64 4.48 9.83
N VAL A 54 6.37 5.35 10.56
CA VAL A 54 7.48 4.94 11.44
C VAL A 54 6.96 4.10 12.61
N TRP A 55 5.85 4.52 13.21
CA TRP A 55 5.21 3.78 14.29
C TRP A 55 4.72 2.42 13.81
N LEU A 56 4.08 2.38 12.65
CA LEU A 56 3.61 1.13 12.07
C LEU A 56 4.79 0.19 11.73
N CYS A 57 5.87 0.68 11.12
CA CYS A 57 7.10 -0.10 10.88
C CYS A 57 7.74 -0.63 12.17
N PHE A 58 7.76 0.17 13.24
CA PHE A 58 8.28 -0.25 14.54
C PHE A 58 7.52 -1.47 15.07
N TRP A 59 6.18 -1.43 15.03
CA TRP A 59 5.36 -2.55 15.47
C TRP A 59 5.43 -3.74 14.52
N VAL A 60 5.64 -3.54 13.22
CA VAL A 60 5.84 -4.64 12.25
C VAL A 60 7.05 -5.48 12.62
N LEU A 61 8.16 -4.84 13.00
CA LEU A 61 9.41 -5.50 13.38
C LEU A 61 9.31 -6.22 14.73
N ILE A 62 8.60 -5.63 15.69
CA ILE A 62 8.53 -6.14 17.07
C ILE A 62 7.40 -7.17 17.23
N PHE A 63 6.21 -6.85 16.75
CA PHE A 63 5.02 -7.67 16.93
C PHE A 63 3.95 -7.37 15.87
N PHE A 64 4.03 -8.11 14.76
CA PHE A 64 3.14 -7.96 13.60
C PHE A 64 1.64 -7.82 13.92
N PRO A 65 1.04 -8.56 14.88
CA PRO A 65 -0.38 -8.39 15.19
C PRO A 65 -0.76 -6.96 15.62
N ILE A 66 0.13 -6.24 16.32
CA ILE A 66 -0.13 -4.85 16.72
C ILE A 66 -0.06 -3.93 15.50
N ALA A 67 0.86 -4.15 14.57
CA ALA A 67 0.91 -3.40 13.32
C ALA A 67 -0.37 -3.58 12.49
N PHE A 68 -0.92 -4.79 12.44
CA PHE A 68 -2.21 -5.04 11.80
C PHE A 68 -3.30 -4.21 12.48
N LEU A 69 -3.38 -4.25 13.81
CA LEU A 69 -4.37 -3.49 14.57
C LEU A 69 -4.24 -1.97 14.33
N LEU A 70 -3.02 -1.43 14.28
CA LEU A 70 -2.74 -0.03 13.96
C LEU A 70 -3.15 0.37 12.54
N LEU A 71 -3.02 -0.55 11.59
CA LEU A 71 -3.43 -0.33 10.21
C LEU A 71 -4.96 -0.17 10.11
N PHE A 72 -5.71 -0.99 10.84
CA PHE A 72 -7.17 -0.91 10.90
C PHE A 72 -7.69 0.28 11.73
N THR A 73 -7.00 0.66 12.81
CA THR A 73 -7.46 1.76 13.67
C THR A 73 -7.14 3.15 13.12
N ASN A 74 -6.00 3.33 12.45
CA ASN A 74 -5.64 4.63 11.85
C ASN A 74 -6.28 4.81 10.47
N GLY A 75 -6.74 3.72 9.84
CA GLY A 75 -7.35 3.74 8.52
C GLY A 75 -6.35 3.91 7.38
N VAL A 76 -6.73 3.43 6.20
CA VAL A 76 -6.03 3.71 4.95
C VAL A 76 -6.85 4.74 4.20
N SER A 77 -6.24 5.89 3.94
CA SER A 77 -6.86 6.98 3.21
C SER A 77 -6.76 6.69 1.71
N VAL A 78 -7.89 6.70 1.02
CA VAL A 78 -7.92 6.49 -0.44
C VAL A 78 -8.07 7.86 -1.09
N THR A 79 -6.97 8.43 -1.55
CA THR A 79 -7.00 9.67 -2.33
C THR A 79 -7.23 9.33 -3.79
N THR A 80 -8.29 9.85 -4.39
CA THR A 80 -8.52 9.76 -5.83
C THR A 80 -7.93 10.98 -6.52
N GLU A 81 -6.85 10.79 -7.26
CA GLU A 81 -6.39 11.78 -8.23
C GLU A 81 -7.12 11.52 -9.55
N GLN A 82 -8.13 12.36 -9.85
CA GLN A 82 -8.68 12.43 -11.20
C GLN A 82 -7.60 13.01 -12.10
N LYS A 83 -7.13 12.20 -13.06
CA LYS A 83 -6.22 12.66 -14.10
C LYS A 83 -7.00 13.61 -15.01
N ALA A 84 -6.99 14.91 -14.68
CA ALA A 84 -7.58 15.95 -15.50
C ALA A 84 -6.87 15.96 -16.86
N ASN A 85 -7.65 15.71 -17.91
CA ASN A 85 -7.25 15.72 -19.31
C ASN A 85 -6.90 17.13 -19.78
#